data_AF-A0A4S8HGJ8-F1
#
_entry.id   AF-A0A4S8HGJ8-F1
#
_cell.length_a   1.000
_cell.length_b   1.000
_cell.length_c   1.000
_cell.angle_alpha   90.00
_cell.angle_beta   90.00
_cell.angle_gamma   90.00
#
_symmetry.space_group_name_H-M   'P 1'
#
loop_
_entity.id
_entity.type
_entity.pdbx_description
1 polymer ?
#
loop_
_entity_poly.entity_id
_entity_poly.type
_entity_poly.pdbx_seq_one_letter_code
_entity_poly.pdbx_strand_id
1 'polypeptide(L)'
;MIGCKKNEYALPTPKDGLQNDCIKRTQGPNIVGQIIEFAYAMAILPDQGKLVNARVEASIDGATGTFLENKSYYTNNSGVDVGITVGSASVTNKNVTTVTFNKDTNAATLRYYYYIPEAARGQSVSFTFSAESSNGQTVSYKMGPYTIAKMDMKKNILVSDGNLAYISIADMAAYNATDAASKAGIIDLVYLYRNLTTSAFNHALVSPAADAQYLPGITLPSGVNRSTFERKTFNLQDFNLAQMQYGIYIDDLDFEKLNLANEPNYAINLKQEAGVWVETADHKYRAYIYINGVNNTAKTALISMKRYAL
;
A
#
# COMPACT_ATOMS: atom_id res chain seq x y z
N MET A 1 55.15 -4.25 -18.80
CA MET A 1 53.70 -4.00 -18.67
C MET A 1 53.03 -5.30 -18.22
N ILE A 2 52.72 -5.43 -16.92
CA ILE A 2 51.92 -6.55 -16.42
C ILE A 2 50.47 -6.11 -16.50
N GLY A 3 49.76 -6.50 -17.56
CA GLY A 3 48.34 -6.22 -17.70
C GLY A 3 47.54 -7.01 -16.66
N CYS A 4 46.50 -6.40 -16.08
CA CYS A 4 45.54 -7.07 -15.23
C CYS A 4 45.00 -8.32 -15.95
N LYS A 5 45.27 -9.51 -15.39
CA LYS A 5 44.63 -10.75 -15.84
C LYS A 5 43.13 -10.63 -15.53
N LYS A 6 42.31 -10.67 -16.57
CA LYS A 6 40.86 -10.79 -16.43
C LYS A 6 40.61 -12.15 -15.80
N ASN A 7 40.09 -12.20 -14.57
CA ASN A 7 39.68 -13.48 -13.99
C ASN A 7 38.61 -14.08 -14.93
N GLU A 8 38.88 -15.28 -15.45
CA GLU A 8 37.89 -16.02 -16.22
C GLU A 8 36.65 -16.21 -15.34
N TYR A 9 35.49 -15.80 -15.86
CA TYR A 9 34.23 -16.01 -15.17
C TYR A 9 33.94 -17.51 -15.13
N ALA A 10 34.17 -18.13 -13.99
CA ALA A 10 33.76 -19.51 -13.75
C ALA A 10 32.25 -19.53 -13.50
N LEU A 11 31.53 -20.34 -14.29
CA LEU A 11 30.12 -20.62 -14.00
C LEU A 11 30.02 -21.25 -12.60
N PRO A 12 29.16 -20.73 -11.72
CA PRO A 12 28.94 -21.36 -10.41
C PRO A 12 28.48 -22.80 -10.60
N THR A 13 29.15 -23.74 -9.93
CA THR A 13 28.68 -25.13 -9.89
C THR A 13 27.40 -25.18 -9.05
N PRO A 14 26.26 -25.67 -9.59
CA PRO A 14 25.07 -25.89 -8.80
C PRO A 14 25.41 -26.78 -7.60
N LYS A 15 24.93 -26.45 -6.40
CA LYS A 15 25.18 -27.35 -5.27
C LYS A 15 24.44 -28.67 -5.50
N ASP A 16 24.90 -29.70 -4.82
CA ASP A 16 24.26 -31.00 -4.83
C ASP A 16 22.94 -30.98 -4.03
N GLY A 17 21.94 -31.75 -4.46
CA GLY A 17 20.65 -31.87 -3.78
C GLY A 17 19.66 -30.72 -4.02
N LEU A 18 18.47 -30.86 -3.43
CA LEU A 18 17.42 -29.85 -3.43
C LEU A 18 17.90 -28.57 -2.72
N GLN A 19 17.63 -27.43 -3.34
CA GLN A 19 17.95 -26.10 -2.85
C GLN A 19 16.78 -25.15 -3.04
N ASN A 20 16.79 -24.07 -2.28
CA ASN A 20 15.85 -22.99 -2.41
C ASN A 20 16.48 -21.63 -2.10
N ASP A 21 15.81 -20.57 -2.56
CA ASP A 21 16.10 -19.19 -2.23
C ASP A 21 14.81 -18.36 -2.27
N CYS A 22 14.76 -17.23 -1.57
CA CYS A 22 13.57 -16.39 -1.54
C CYS A 22 13.93 -14.91 -1.49
N ILE A 23 13.24 -14.09 -2.28
CA ILE A 23 13.38 -12.63 -2.27
C ILE A 23 12.03 -11.96 -2.04
N LYS A 24 12.03 -10.88 -1.24
CA LYS A 24 10.87 -9.98 -1.13
C LYS A 24 10.86 -9.03 -2.33
N ARG A 25 9.71 -8.94 -3.00
CA ARG A 25 9.51 -8.07 -4.18
C ARG A 25 8.83 -6.75 -3.83
N THR A 26 7.93 -6.74 -2.84
CA THR A 26 7.25 -5.51 -2.40
C THR A 26 8.25 -4.49 -1.86
N GLN A 27 8.09 -3.23 -2.26
CA GLN A 27 8.80 -2.07 -1.72
C GLN A 27 7.83 -1.14 -0.96
N GLY A 28 8.38 -0.32 -0.05
CA GLY A 28 7.60 0.56 0.80
C GLY A 28 7.02 -0.13 2.06
N PRO A 29 6.21 0.61 2.83
CA PRO A 29 5.64 0.14 4.08
C PRO A 29 4.56 -0.93 3.85
N ASN A 30 4.49 -1.91 4.74
CA ASN A 30 3.51 -2.99 4.67
C ASN A 30 2.21 -2.53 5.36
N ILE A 31 1.19 -2.16 4.59
CA ILE A 31 -0.09 -1.60 5.10
C ILE A 31 -1.18 -2.67 5.03
N VAL A 32 -2.05 -2.74 6.04
CA VAL A 32 -3.20 -3.67 6.04
C VAL A 32 -4.03 -3.54 4.75
N GLY A 33 -4.46 -4.68 4.21
CA GLY A 33 -5.19 -4.76 2.94
C GLY A 33 -4.31 -4.60 1.69
N GLN A 34 -3.01 -4.37 1.84
CA GLN A 34 -2.02 -4.50 0.76
C GLN A 34 -1.37 -5.89 0.78
N ILE A 35 -0.52 -6.13 -0.22
CA ILE A 35 0.14 -7.43 -0.44
C ILE A 35 1.63 -7.32 -0.15
N ILE A 36 2.16 -8.30 0.57
CA ILE A 36 3.60 -8.59 0.59
C ILE A 36 3.87 -9.70 -0.43
N GLU A 37 4.60 -9.37 -1.48
CA GLU A 37 4.95 -10.27 -2.57
C GLU A 37 6.37 -10.81 -2.36
N PHE A 38 6.51 -12.11 -2.57
CA PHE A 38 7.79 -12.82 -2.57
C PHE A 38 7.95 -13.64 -3.85
N ALA A 39 9.19 -13.79 -4.32
CA ALA A 39 9.55 -14.80 -5.31
C ALA A 39 10.37 -15.90 -4.64
N TYR A 40 9.83 -17.12 -4.64
CA TYR A 40 10.43 -18.29 -4.03
C TYR A 40 10.97 -19.23 -5.11
N ALA A 41 12.29 -19.36 -5.16
CA ALA A 41 13.01 -20.19 -6.12
C ALA A 41 13.37 -21.54 -5.49
N MET A 42 13.23 -22.61 -6.26
CA MET A 42 13.54 -23.98 -5.87
C MET A 42 14.22 -24.69 -7.04
N ALA A 43 15.24 -25.49 -6.75
CA ALA A 43 15.93 -26.27 -7.77
C ALA A 43 16.51 -27.56 -7.20
N ILE A 44 16.48 -28.61 -8.00
CA ILE A 44 17.15 -29.90 -7.79
C ILE A 44 17.82 -30.30 -9.11
N LEU A 45 18.93 -31.04 -9.03
CA LEU A 45 19.59 -31.55 -10.23
C LEU A 45 18.63 -32.50 -11.00
N PRO A 46 18.59 -32.43 -12.35
CA PRO A 46 17.60 -33.17 -13.15
C PRO A 46 17.60 -34.69 -12.93
N ASP A 47 18.77 -35.25 -12.62
CA ASP A 47 19.04 -36.67 -12.38
C ASP A 47 18.71 -37.11 -10.94
N GLN A 48 18.53 -36.17 -10.01
CA GLN A 48 18.25 -36.45 -8.60
C GLN A 48 16.77 -36.46 -8.24
N GLY A 49 15.92 -35.78 -9.01
CA GLY A 49 14.48 -35.76 -8.76
C GLY A 49 13.72 -34.68 -9.51
N LYS A 50 12.49 -34.43 -9.04
CA LYS A 50 11.57 -33.40 -9.50
C LYS A 50 10.93 -32.71 -8.30
N LEU A 51 10.46 -31.48 -8.46
CA LEU A 51 9.73 -30.75 -7.43
C LEU A 51 8.32 -31.36 -7.24
N VAL A 52 7.90 -31.55 -5.99
CA VAL A 52 6.62 -32.19 -5.64
C VAL A 52 5.65 -31.20 -5.02
N ASN A 53 6.09 -30.39 -4.07
CA ASN A 53 5.29 -29.33 -3.48
C ASN A 53 6.14 -28.13 -3.04
N ALA A 54 5.46 -26.99 -2.90
CA ALA A 54 5.98 -25.79 -2.27
C ALA A 54 4.97 -25.31 -1.24
N ARG A 55 5.47 -24.92 -0.06
CA ARG A 55 4.66 -24.45 1.07
C ARG A 55 5.21 -23.15 1.62
N VAL A 56 4.32 -22.27 2.06
CA VAL A 56 4.64 -21.07 2.82
C VAL A 56 3.85 -21.08 4.12
N GLU A 57 4.53 -20.89 5.23
CA GLU A 57 3.93 -20.73 6.56
C GLU A 57 4.22 -19.32 7.08
N ALA A 58 3.17 -18.51 7.21
CA ALA A 58 3.25 -17.19 7.84
C ALA A 58 3.14 -17.31 9.37
N SER A 59 3.68 -16.33 10.10
CA SER A 59 3.51 -16.27 11.56
C SER A 59 2.14 -15.77 11.99
N ILE A 60 1.40 -15.11 11.09
CA ILE A 60 0.03 -14.64 11.27
C ILE A 60 -0.76 -15.04 10.02
N ASP A 61 -1.96 -15.60 10.20
CA ASP A 61 -2.87 -15.98 9.12
C ASP A 61 -3.03 -14.84 8.10
N GLY A 62 -2.89 -15.14 6.81
CA GLY A 62 -3.13 -14.14 5.77
C GLY A 62 -4.63 -13.85 5.63
N ALA A 63 -4.97 -12.64 5.15
CA ALA A 63 -6.35 -12.33 4.80
C ALA A 63 -6.81 -13.16 3.58
N THR A 64 -8.14 -13.15 3.36
CA THR A 64 -8.74 -13.76 2.16
C THR A 64 -8.07 -13.22 0.89
N GLY A 65 -7.71 -14.13 -0.01
CA GLY A 65 -6.95 -13.80 -1.21
C GLY A 65 -5.45 -14.13 -1.10
N THR A 66 -4.93 -14.46 0.08
CA THR A 66 -3.55 -14.98 0.23
C THR A 66 -3.38 -16.27 -0.56
N PHE A 67 -2.34 -16.34 -1.41
CA PHE A 67 -2.12 -17.47 -2.30
C PHE A 67 -0.66 -17.59 -2.76
N LEU A 68 -0.29 -18.77 -3.25
CA LEU A 68 0.98 -19.04 -3.94
C LEU A 68 0.66 -19.38 -5.40
N GLU A 69 1.28 -18.68 -6.34
CA GLU A 69 1.04 -18.94 -7.75
C GLU A 69 1.46 -20.36 -8.13
N ASN A 70 0.67 -20.99 -9.00
CA ASN A 70 0.97 -22.29 -9.59
C ASN A 70 1.71 -22.17 -10.94
N LYS A 71 2.15 -20.95 -11.27
CA LYS A 71 3.00 -20.65 -12.42
C LYS A 71 4.43 -20.43 -11.93
N SER A 72 5.37 -21.13 -12.56
CA SER A 72 6.79 -20.82 -12.47
C SER A 72 7.11 -19.71 -13.46
N TYR A 73 7.79 -18.67 -13.00
CA TYR A 73 8.25 -17.56 -13.83
C TYR A 73 9.70 -17.75 -14.24
N TYR A 74 9.92 -18.07 -15.51
CA TYR A 74 11.25 -18.08 -16.12
C TYR A 74 11.54 -16.71 -16.73
N THR A 75 12.81 -16.41 -16.99
CA THR A 75 13.21 -15.16 -17.64
C THR A 75 13.73 -15.46 -19.04
N ASN A 76 13.16 -14.79 -20.06
CA ASN A 76 13.65 -14.93 -21.43
C ASN A 76 14.92 -14.09 -21.67
N ASN A 77 15.49 -14.18 -22.88
CA ASN A 77 16.71 -13.44 -23.25
C ASN A 77 16.59 -11.91 -23.18
N SER A 78 15.37 -11.37 -23.09
CA SER A 78 15.10 -9.94 -22.96
C SER A 78 14.85 -9.49 -21.51
N GLY A 79 15.00 -10.38 -20.53
CA GLY A 79 14.74 -10.06 -19.12
C GLY A 79 13.26 -10.05 -18.75
N VAL A 80 12.38 -10.58 -19.62
CA VAL A 80 10.93 -10.58 -19.40
C VAL A 80 10.48 -11.91 -18.79
N ASP A 81 9.58 -11.82 -17.81
CA ASP A 81 8.99 -12.96 -17.13
C ASP A 81 8.07 -13.77 -18.08
N VAL A 82 8.26 -15.09 -18.10
CA VAL A 82 7.45 -16.07 -18.84
C VAL A 82 6.86 -17.05 -17.83
N GLY A 83 5.56 -16.87 -17.52
CA GLY A 83 4.83 -17.71 -16.58
C GLY A 83 4.36 -19.02 -17.20
N ILE A 84 4.83 -20.15 -16.68
CA ILE A 84 4.44 -21.50 -17.10
C ILE A 84 3.75 -22.21 -15.94
N THR A 85 2.51 -22.67 -16.14
CA THR A 85 1.80 -23.46 -15.12
C THR A 85 2.49 -24.79 -14.88
N VAL A 86 2.88 -25.04 -13.62
CA VAL A 86 3.64 -26.23 -13.17
C VAL A 86 2.93 -27.02 -12.06
N GLY A 87 1.82 -26.49 -11.53
CA GLY A 87 1.06 -27.12 -10.45
C GLY A 87 -0.42 -26.81 -10.46
N SER A 88 -1.14 -27.39 -9.50
CA SER A 88 -2.52 -27.04 -9.18
C SER A 88 -2.60 -25.70 -8.44
N ALA A 89 -3.76 -25.04 -8.46
CA ALA A 89 -3.99 -23.84 -7.68
C ALA A 89 -3.66 -24.07 -6.19
N SER A 90 -3.11 -23.05 -5.51
CA SER A 90 -2.73 -23.22 -4.12
C SER A 90 -3.93 -23.42 -3.21
N VAL A 91 -3.74 -24.21 -2.16
CA VAL A 91 -4.67 -24.31 -1.04
C VAL A 91 -4.08 -23.54 0.15
N THR A 92 -4.85 -22.58 0.66
CA THR A 92 -4.50 -21.83 1.88
C THR A 92 -5.43 -22.24 3.00
N ASN A 93 -4.85 -22.76 4.07
CA ASN A 93 -5.55 -23.07 5.31
C ASN A 93 -4.84 -22.33 6.45
N LYS A 94 -5.51 -21.29 6.97
CA LYS A 94 -4.95 -20.38 7.97
C LYS A 94 -3.62 -19.78 7.48
N ASN A 95 -2.55 -19.91 8.27
CA ASN A 95 -1.22 -19.41 7.96
C ASN A 95 -0.44 -20.25 6.95
N VAL A 96 -0.94 -21.41 6.52
CA VAL A 96 -0.23 -22.31 5.61
C VAL A 96 -0.83 -22.26 4.21
N THR A 97 0.00 -21.96 3.21
CA THR A 97 -0.34 -21.98 1.78
C THR A 97 0.51 -23.00 1.06
N THR A 98 -0.11 -23.88 0.27
CA THR A 98 0.59 -24.99 -0.42
C THR A 98 0.22 -25.05 -1.91
N VAL A 99 1.21 -25.26 -2.78
CA VAL A 99 1.05 -25.64 -4.19
C VAL A 99 1.61 -27.04 -4.37
N THR A 100 0.85 -27.90 -5.05
CA THR A 100 1.29 -29.23 -5.48
C THR A 100 1.65 -29.18 -6.96
N PHE A 101 2.86 -29.60 -7.30
CA PHE A 101 3.31 -29.71 -8.69
C PHE A 101 2.60 -30.87 -9.37
N ASN A 102 2.13 -30.65 -10.60
CA ASN A 102 1.46 -31.65 -11.44
C ASN A 102 2.12 -31.79 -12.81
N LYS A 103 3.26 -31.11 -13.01
CA LYS A 103 4.16 -31.29 -14.13
C LYS A 103 5.57 -31.50 -13.60
N ASP A 104 6.27 -32.43 -14.23
CA ASP A 104 7.67 -32.68 -13.91
C ASP A 104 8.51 -31.44 -14.23
N THR A 105 9.11 -30.89 -13.18
CA THR A 105 10.11 -29.83 -13.29
C THR A 105 11.14 -30.02 -12.20
N ASN A 106 12.38 -29.66 -12.49
CA ASN A 106 13.49 -29.70 -11.54
C ASN A 106 13.88 -28.30 -11.06
N ALA A 107 13.30 -27.23 -11.61
CA ALA A 107 13.50 -25.87 -11.15
C ALA A 107 12.25 -25.00 -11.38
N ALA A 108 11.88 -24.20 -10.37
CA ALA A 108 10.75 -23.30 -10.45
C ALA A 108 10.93 -22.05 -9.59
N THR A 109 10.32 -20.95 -10.02
CA THR A 109 10.18 -19.72 -9.21
C THR A 109 8.71 -19.35 -9.12
N LEU A 110 8.11 -19.59 -7.95
CA LEU A 110 6.71 -19.27 -7.68
C LEU A 110 6.61 -17.92 -6.96
N ARG A 111 5.51 -17.19 -7.20
CA ARG A 111 5.24 -15.94 -6.48
C ARG A 111 4.22 -16.15 -5.38
N TYR A 112 4.56 -15.74 -4.17
CA TYR A 112 3.67 -15.77 -3.03
C TYR A 112 3.13 -14.36 -2.75
N TYR A 113 1.82 -14.25 -2.58
CA TYR A 113 1.13 -13.00 -2.29
C TYR A 113 0.44 -13.14 -0.93
N TYR A 114 1.03 -12.52 0.10
CA TYR A 114 0.44 -12.44 1.43
C TYR A 114 -0.43 -11.19 1.54
N TYR A 115 -1.75 -11.36 1.65
CA TYR A 115 -2.65 -10.24 1.92
C TYR A 115 -2.62 -9.93 3.41
N ILE A 116 -2.16 -8.73 3.75
CA ILE A 116 -1.94 -8.32 5.14
C ILE A 116 -3.30 -8.19 5.85
N PRO A 117 -3.58 -9.00 6.89
CA PRO A 117 -4.83 -8.91 7.64
C PRO A 117 -4.81 -7.77 8.66
N GLU A 118 -5.99 -7.36 9.11
CA GLU A 118 -6.13 -6.39 10.21
C GLU A 118 -5.43 -6.88 11.49
N ALA A 119 -5.49 -8.18 11.77
CA ALA A 119 -4.84 -8.79 12.93
C ALA A 119 -3.31 -8.59 12.94
N ALA A 120 -2.68 -8.26 11.82
CA ALA A 120 -1.23 -8.04 11.75
C ALA A 120 -0.85 -6.56 11.96
N ARG A 121 -1.79 -5.62 12.06
CA ARG A 121 -1.52 -4.18 12.20
C ARG A 121 -0.58 -3.89 13.38
N GLY A 122 0.49 -3.14 13.14
CA GLY A 122 1.48 -2.77 14.16
C GLY A 122 2.31 -3.94 14.70
N GLN A 123 2.16 -5.15 14.16
CA GLN A 123 2.93 -6.33 14.53
C GLN A 123 4.04 -6.60 13.50
N SER A 124 4.77 -7.70 13.71
CA SER A 124 5.75 -8.21 12.75
C SER A 124 5.31 -9.57 12.23
N VAL A 125 5.42 -9.77 10.92
CA VAL A 125 5.11 -11.04 10.25
C VAL A 125 6.39 -11.67 9.71
N SER A 126 6.57 -12.96 9.96
CA SER A 126 7.66 -13.77 9.41
C SER A 126 7.10 -14.88 8.54
N PHE A 127 7.89 -15.39 7.61
CA PHE A 127 7.49 -16.41 6.65
C PHE A 127 8.54 -17.52 6.59
N THR A 128 8.09 -18.77 6.58
CA THR A 128 8.93 -19.94 6.30
C THR A 128 8.47 -20.56 5.00
N PHE A 129 9.32 -20.47 3.98
CA PHE A 129 9.12 -21.13 2.69
C PHE A 129 9.77 -22.51 2.76
N SER A 130 9.14 -23.52 2.16
CA SER A 130 9.70 -24.86 2.07
C SER A 130 9.32 -25.54 0.76
N ALA A 131 10.13 -26.51 0.35
CA ALA A 131 9.88 -27.33 -0.83
C ALA A 131 10.25 -28.78 -0.56
N GLU A 132 9.60 -29.68 -1.28
CA GLU A 132 9.85 -31.12 -1.26
C GLU A 132 10.09 -31.62 -2.69
N SER A 133 11.04 -32.55 -2.84
CA SER A 133 11.33 -33.22 -4.10
C SER A 133 10.97 -34.71 -4.07
N SER A 134 10.88 -35.30 -5.25
CA SER A 134 10.45 -36.69 -5.47
C SER A 134 11.39 -37.75 -4.88
N ASN A 135 12.60 -37.36 -4.48
CA ASN A 135 13.56 -38.21 -3.77
C ASN A 135 13.46 -38.07 -2.23
N GLY A 136 12.43 -37.37 -1.73
CA GLY A 136 12.16 -37.18 -0.30
C GLY A 136 12.96 -36.06 0.38
N GLN A 137 13.84 -35.36 -0.36
CA GLN A 137 14.55 -34.21 0.21
C GLN A 137 13.60 -33.04 0.45
N THR A 138 13.88 -32.29 1.51
CA THR A 138 13.15 -31.07 1.86
C THR A 138 14.12 -29.94 2.15
N VAL A 139 13.70 -28.71 1.88
CA VAL A 139 14.45 -27.49 2.16
C VAL A 139 13.54 -26.44 2.77
N SER A 140 14.13 -25.50 3.52
CA SER A 140 13.40 -24.37 4.10
C SER A 140 14.19 -23.07 4.02
N TYR A 141 13.48 -21.95 3.89
CA TYR A 141 14.04 -20.61 3.81
C TYR A 141 13.17 -19.64 4.61
N LYS A 142 13.78 -18.89 5.53
CA LYS A 142 13.08 -17.95 6.40
C LYS A 142 13.20 -16.52 5.87
N MET A 143 12.09 -15.79 5.88
CA MET A 143 12.01 -14.40 5.47
C MET A 143 11.37 -13.54 6.56
N GLY A 144 11.94 -12.37 6.80
CA GLY A 144 11.49 -11.44 7.85
C GLY A 144 12.24 -11.62 9.17
N PRO A 145 11.73 -11.05 10.27
CA PRO A 145 10.42 -10.40 10.39
C PRO A 145 10.27 -9.13 9.55
N TYR A 146 9.06 -8.85 9.10
CA TYR A 146 8.68 -7.59 8.45
C TYR A 146 7.64 -6.87 9.29
N THR A 147 7.92 -5.62 9.64
CA THR A 147 7.00 -4.75 10.38
C THR A 147 5.80 -4.40 9.50
N ILE A 148 4.61 -4.51 10.08
CA ILE A 148 3.35 -4.06 9.51
C ILE A 148 3.03 -2.69 10.09
N ALA A 149 2.78 -1.73 9.22
CA ALA A 149 2.49 -0.37 9.59
C ALA A 149 1.17 -0.28 10.38
N LYS A 150 1.08 0.72 11.27
CA LYS A 150 -0.16 1.04 11.99
C LYS A 150 -1.10 1.89 11.14
N MET A 151 -0.58 2.61 10.14
CA MET A 151 -1.39 3.46 9.29
C MET A 151 -2.46 2.70 8.50
N ASP A 152 -3.57 3.39 8.24
CA ASP A 152 -4.61 3.02 7.30
C ASP A 152 -4.39 3.70 5.96
N MET A 153 -4.94 3.10 4.90
CA MET A 153 -4.95 3.70 3.57
C MET A 153 -6.28 3.46 2.87
N LYS A 154 -6.83 4.52 2.29
CA LYS A 154 -8.01 4.46 1.43
C LYS A 154 -7.82 5.32 0.20
N LYS A 155 -8.15 4.75 -0.96
CA LYS A 155 -7.90 5.35 -2.27
C LYS A 155 -9.20 5.76 -2.93
N ASN A 156 -9.09 6.70 -3.86
CA ASN A 156 -10.14 7.06 -4.80
C ASN A 156 -11.47 7.47 -4.13
N ILE A 157 -11.37 8.27 -3.07
CA ILE A 157 -12.52 8.89 -2.41
C ILE A 157 -12.98 10.06 -3.29
N LEU A 158 -14.23 10.01 -3.77
CA LEU A 158 -14.82 11.10 -4.53
C LEU A 158 -15.35 12.18 -3.58
N VAL A 159 -14.96 13.43 -3.81
CA VAL A 159 -15.51 14.61 -3.14
C VAL A 159 -16.15 15.56 -4.15
N SER A 160 -17.23 16.21 -3.74
CA SER A 160 -18.01 17.10 -4.61
C SER A 160 -18.63 18.26 -3.83
N ASP A 161 -18.53 19.45 -4.41
CA ASP A 161 -19.03 20.68 -3.81
C ASP A 161 -20.56 20.66 -3.75
N GLY A 162 -21.13 20.87 -2.57
CA GLY A 162 -22.58 20.84 -2.32
C GLY A 162 -23.22 19.44 -2.31
N ASN A 163 -22.48 18.36 -2.56
CA ASN A 163 -22.95 16.99 -2.42
C ASN A 163 -22.07 16.22 -1.43
N LEU A 164 -21.07 15.46 -1.86
CA LEU A 164 -20.12 14.76 -0.98
C LEU A 164 -19.00 15.70 -0.53
N ALA A 165 -19.35 16.70 0.26
CA ALA A 165 -18.45 17.78 0.67
C ALA A 165 -17.78 17.56 2.04
N TYR A 166 -18.37 16.76 2.92
CA TYR A 166 -17.93 16.68 4.33
C TYR A 166 -17.05 15.46 4.56
N ILE A 167 -15.80 15.66 4.95
CA ILE A 167 -14.80 14.59 5.05
C ILE A 167 -14.54 14.27 6.52
N SER A 168 -14.58 12.98 6.84
CA SER A 168 -14.15 12.42 8.12
C SER A 168 -12.82 11.70 7.94
N ILE A 169 -11.81 12.09 8.74
CA ILE A 169 -10.54 11.37 8.83
C ILE A 169 -10.74 10.05 9.58
N ALA A 170 -11.63 10.03 10.58
CA ALA A 170 -11.94 8.84 11.37
C ALA A 170 -12.58 7.70 10.55
N ASP A 171 -13.35 8.03 9.51
CA ASP A 171 -13.94 7.02 8.61
C ASP A 171 -13.20 6.90 7.27
N MET A 172 -12.27 7.83 7.01
CA MET A 172 -11.61 8.01 5.71
C MET A 172 -12.66 8.06 4.58
N ALA A 173 -13.68 8.90 4.75
CA ALA A 173 -14.86 8.94 3.88
C ALA A 173 -15.39 10.36 3.70
N ALA A 174 -16.16 10.57 2.63
CA ALA A 174 -16.86 11.80 2.34
C ALA A 174 -18.38 11.58 2.45
N TYR A 175 -19.08 12.58 2.97
CA TYR A 175 -20.50 12.55 3.30
C TYR A 175 -21.23 13.74 2.69
N ASN A 176 -22.53 13.58 2.48
CA ASN A 176 -23.43 14.70 2.20
C ASN A 176 -23.81 15.46 3.48
N ALA A 177 -24.49 16.60 3.33
CA ALA A 177 -24.87 17.46 4.45
C ALA A 177 -25.76 16.76 5.48
N THR A 178 -26.69 15.92 5.03
CA THR A 178 -27.60 15.17 5.91
C THR A 178 -26.85 14.15 6.75
N ASP A 179 -25.99 13.35 6.11
CA ASP A 179 -25.18 12.34 6.81
C ASP A 179 -24.15 12.99 7.72
N ALA A 180 -23.57 14.13 7.31
CA ALA A 180 -22.65 14.91 8.11
C ALA A 180 -23.30 15.46 9.39
N ALA A 181 -24.57 15.89 9.35
CA ALA A 181 -25.31 16.31 10.53
C ALA A 181 -25.42 15.17 11.56
N SER A 182 -25.65 13.93 11.11
CA SER A 182 -25.70 12.74 11.98
C SER A 182 -24.34 12.33 12.55
N LYS A 183 -23.24 12.83 11.96
CA LYS A 183 -21.84 12.49 12.27
C LYS A 183 -21.03 13.72 12.65
N ALA A 184 -21.67 14.77 13.15
CA ALA A 184 -21.07 16.09 13.27
C ALA A 184 -19.74 16.10 14.06
N GLY A 185 -19.65 15.26 15.09
CA GLY A 185 -18.46 15.13 15.95
C GLY A 185 -17.22 14.52 15.28
N ILE A 186 -17.31 14.03 14.04
CA ILE A 186 -16.17 13.43 13.31
C ILE A 186 -15.94 14.07 11.93
N ILE A 187 -16.65 15.15 11.60
CA ILE A 187 -16.40 15.88 10.35
C ILE A 187 -15.24 16.85 10.58
N ASP A 188 -14.14 16.60 9.88
CA ASP A 188 -12.87 17.31 10.09
C ASP A 188 -12.61 18.36 9.02
N LEU A 189 -13.10 18.15 7.79
CA LEU A 189 -12.87 19.02 6.63
C LEU A 189 -14.15 19.16 5.78
N VAL A 190 -14.24 20.27 5.07
CA VAL A 190 -15.23 20.57 4.05
C VAL A 190 -14.50 20.81 2.73
N TYR A 191 -14.88 20.06 1.71
CA TYR A 191 -14.46 20.27 0.33
C TYR A 191 -15.40 21.25 -0.36
N LEU A 192 -14.82 22.22 -1.06
CA LEU A 192 -15.56 23.18 -1.86
C LEU A 192 -14.73 23.67 -3.04
N TYR A 193 -15.41 24.19 -4.07
CA TYR A 193 -14.77 24.80 -5.23
C TYR A 193 -15.31 26.21 -5.47
N ARG A 194 -14.43 27.21 -5.56
CA ARG A 194 -14.82 28.58 -5.92
C ARG A 194 -13.90 29.14 -6.99
N ASN A 195 -14.48 29.51 -8.12
CA ASN A 195 -13.78 30.28 -9.14
C ASN A 195 -13.99 31.76 -8.87
N LEU A 196 -13.07 32.38 -8.14
CA LEU A 196 -13.11 33.80 -7.79
C LEU A 196 -12.21 34.57 -8.75
N THR A 197 -12.68 35.73 -9.23
CA THR A 197 -11.90 36.59 -10.12
C THR A 197 -10.81 37.38 -9.39
N THR A 198 -10.93 37.50 -8.06
CA THR A 198 -10.07 38.33 -7.21
C THR A 198 -9.02 37.53 -6.45
N SER A 199 -9.10 36.19 -6.43
CA SER A 199 -8.15 35.33 -5.73
C SER A 199 -8.11 33.91 -6.31
N ALA A 200 -6.96 33.25 -6.21
CA ALA A 200 -6.81 31.86 -6.61
C ALA A 200 -7.35 30.92 -5.52
N PHE A 201 -8.68 30.86 -5.36
CA PHE A 201 -9.32 29.97 -4.38
C PHE A 201 -9.44 28.53 -4.90
N ASN A 202 -10.08 28.32 -6.05
CA ASN A 202 -10.22 27.03 -6.73
C ASN A 202 -10.73 25.90 -5.81
N HIS A 203 -10.13 24.70 -5.89
CA HIS A 203 -10.47 23.58 -5.01
C HIS A 203 -9.85 23.80 -3.63
N ALA A 204 -10.61 23.53 -2.58
CA ALA A 204 -10.15 23.68 -1.21
C ALA A 204 -10.61 22.53 -0.32
N LEU A 205 -9.78 22.25 0.69
CA LEU A 205 -10.16 21.54 1.90
C LEU A 205 -10.09 22.57 3.02
N VAL A 206 -11.15 22.66 3.82
CA VAL A 206 -11.27 23.71 4.82
C VAL A 206 -11.92 23.13 6.06
N SER A 207 -11.32 23.35 7.22
CA SER A 207 -11.91 22.94 8.48
C SER A 207 -13.24 23.65 8.73
N PRO A 208 -14.26 22.97 9.31
CA PRO A 208 -15.53 23.60 9.64
C PRO A 208 -15.44 24.86 10.51
N ALA A 209 -14.48 24.93 11.42
CA ALA A 209 -14.25 26.10 12.28
C ALA A 209 -13.34 27.18 11.66
N ALA A 210 -12.95 27.03 10.39
CA ALA A 210 -12.18 28.07 9.70
C ALA A 210 -12.97 29.38 9.61
N ASP A 211 -12.24 30.48 9.41
CA ASP A 211 -12.87 31.78 9.16
C ASP A 211 -13.84 31.67 7.97
N ALA A 212 -15.02 32.27 8.11
CA ALA A 212 -16.11 32.20 7.14
C ALA A 212 -15.69 32.66 5.74
N GLN A 213 -14.66 33.50 5.61
CA GLN A 213 -14.10 33.90 4.31
C GLN A 213 -13.54 32.71 3.50
N TYR A 214 -13.15 31.61 4.16
CA TYR A 214 -12.69 30.37 3.54
C TYR A 214 -13.80 29.35 3.28
N LEU A 215 -15.03 29.62 3.74
CA LEU A 215 -16.23 28.80 3.51
C LEU A 215 -17.32 29.56 2.73
N PRO A 216 -17.00 30.34 1.67
CA PRO A 216 -17.98 31.22 1.04
C PRO A 216 -19.14 30.41 0.46
N GLY A 217 -20.38 30.77 0.80
CA GLY A 217 -21.57 30.08 0.31
C GLY A 217 -21.79 28.67 0.87
N ILE A 218 -21.08 28.28 1.93
CA ILE A 218 -21.35 27.05 2.68
C ILE A 218 -22.21 27.40 3.91
N THR A 219 -23.29 26.64 4.09
CA THR A 219 -24.02 26.59 5.36
C THR A 219 -23.70 25.26 6.01
N LEU A 220 -22.99 25.30 7.14
CA LEU A 220 -22.57 24.08 7.84
C LEU A 220 -23.78 23.38 8.48
N PRO A 221 -23.82 22.04 8.47
CA PRO A 221 -24.79 21.28 9.25
C PRO A 221 -24.62 21.55 10.74
N SER A 222 -25.70 21.39 11.51
CA SER A 222 -25.67 21.62 12.96
C SER A 222 -24.60 20.75 13.64
N GLY A 223 -23.79 21.36 14.51
CA GLY A 223 -22.72 20.71 15.26
C GLY A 223 -21.42 20.46 14.49
N VAL A 224 -21.37 20.69 13.17
CA VAL A 224 -20.14 20.53 12.37
C VAL A 224 -19.27 21.76 12.56
N ASN A 225 -18.32 21.68 13.51
CA ASN A 225 -17.54 22.83 13.99
C ASN A 225 -16.10 22.49 14.42
N ARG A 226 -15.51 21.40 13.92
CA ARG A 226 -14.14 21.03 14.27
C ARG A 226 -13.12 21.98 13.63
N SER A 227 -12.05 22.31 14.37
CA SER A 227 -10.90 23.03 13.85
C SER A 227 -9.73 22.07 13.70
N THR A 228 -9.38 21.74 12.46
CA THR A 228 -8.34 20.78 12.11
C THR A 228 -7.10 21.55 11.64
N PHE A 229 -5.88 21.08 11.92
CA PHE A 229 -4.69 21.72 11.37
C PHE A 229 -4.40 21.17 9.97
N GLU A 230 -4.02 22.04 9.03
CA GLU A 230 -3.86 21.74 7.61
C GLU A 230 -2.57 22.35 7.06
N ARG A 231 -1.60 21.50 6.69
CA ARG A 231 -0.41 21.93 5.93
C ARG A 231 -0.53 21.50 4.48
N LYS A 232 -0.71 22.47 3.59
CA LYS A 232 -0.66 22.24 2.15
C LYS A 232 0.76 21.87 1.70
N THR A 233 0.86 20.86 0.86
CA THR A 233 2.09 20.45 0.16
C THR A 233 1.84 20.42 -1.34
N PHE A 234 2.92 20.41 -2.11
CA PHE A 234 2.88 20.19 -3.54
C PHE A 234 3.99 19.22 -3.94
N ASN A 235 3.68 18.29 -4.84
CA ASN A 235 4.64 17.30 -5.37
C ASN A 235 5.18 16.28 -4.35
N LEU A 236 4.47 16.06 -3.24
CA LEU A 236 4.72 14.93 -2.33
C LEU A 236 3.86 13.74 -2.79
N GLN A 237 4.36 13.04 -3.81
CA GLN A 237 3.64 11.98 -4.52
C GLN A 237 3.95 10.61 -3.90
N ASP A 238 3.27 10.29 -2.79
CA ASP A 238 3.35 8.95 -2.19
C ASP A 238 2.96 7.88 -3.21
N PHE A 239 3.82 6.89 -3.42
CA PHE A 239 3.63 5.83 -4.42
C PHE A 239 2.31 5.08 -4.23
N ASN A 240 1.96 4.75 -2.98
CA ASN A 240 0.76 3.97 -2.70
C ASN A 240 -0.51 4.77 -3.01
N LEU A 241 -0.51 6.09 -2.75
CA LEU A 241 -1.65 6.99 -2.96
C LEU A 241 -1.74 7.53 -4.39
N ALA A 242 -0.61 7.89 -4.99
CA ALA A 242 -0.54 8.51 -6.32
C ALA A 242 -0.56 7.49 -7.46
N GLN A 243 -0.07 6.26 -7.20
CA GLN A 243 0.11 5.21 -8.23
C GLN A 243 0.97 5.66 -9.42
N MET A 244 1.92 6.56 -9.16
CA MET A 244 2.87 7.08 -10.14
C MET A 244 4.21 6.33 -10.04
N GLN A 245 5.09 6.56 -11.01
CA GLN A 245 6.40 5.90 -11.09
C GLN A 245 7.42 6.31 -10.01
N TYR A 246 7.08 7.23 -9.10
CA TYR A 246 8.00 7.78 -8.11
C TYR A 246 8.01 6.96 -6.82
N GLY A 247 9.19 6.58 -6.33
CA GLY A 247 9.37 5.73 -5.13
C GLY A 247 9.36 6.49 -3.79
N ILE A 248 8.49 7.49 -3.62
CA ILE A 248 8.33 8.18 -2.34
C ILE A 248 7.28 7.44 -1.52
N TYR A 249 7.56 7.16 -0.25
CA TYR A 249 6.63 6.50 0.65
C TYR A 249 6.52 7.28 1.95
N ILE A 250 5.30 7.63 2.33
CA ILE A 250 4.95 8.11 3.66
C ILE A 250 4.76 6.89 4.56
N ASP A 251 5.47 6.89 5.69
CA ASP A 251 5.40 5.83 6.70
C ASP A 251 4.93 6.33 8.08
N ASP A 252 4.87 5.42 9.04
CA ASP A 252 4.43 5.71 10.40
C ASP A 252 5.31 6.79 11.08
N LEU A 253 6.62 6.77 10.83
CA LEU A 253 7.57 7.70 11.44
C LEU A 253 7.37 9.13 10.96
N ASP A 254 7.02 9.30 9.68
CA ASP A 254 6.66 10.60 9.12
C ASP A 254 5.46 11.20 9.87
N PHE A 255 4.44 10.38 10.15
CA PHE A 255 3.28 10.81 10.94
C PHE A 255 3.66 11.14 12.38
N GLU A 256 4.49 10.33 13.03
CA GLU A 256 4.93 10.56 14.42
C GLU A 256 5.71 11.87 14.58
N LYS A 257 6.59 12.17 13.62
CA LYS A 257 7.47 13.35 13.68
C LYS A 257 6.86 14.62 13.10
N LEU A 258 5.73 14.52 12.40
CA LEU A 258 5.03 15.67 11.86
C LEU A 258 4.65 16.64 12.99
N ASN A 259 4.92 17.93 12.81
CA ASN A 259 4.44 18.98 13.70
C ASN A 259 3.53 19.93 12.92
N LEU A 260 2.28 20.10 13.36
CA LEU A 260 1.28 20.96 12.73
C LEU A 260 0.79 22.10 13.64
N ALA A 261 1.44 22.34 14.78
CA ALA A 261 0.93 23.23 15.84
C ALA A 261 0.66 24.70 15.44
N ASN A 262 1.21 25.16 14.31
CA ASN A 262 1.05 26.52 13.80
C ASN A 262 0.50 26.57 12.36
N GLU A 263 -0.04 25.46 11.87
CA GLU A 263 -0.57 25.40 10.52
C GLU A 263 -1.97 26.03 10.45
N PRO A 264 -2.38 26.57 9.30
CA PRO A 264 -3.73 27.08 9.12
C PRO A 264 -4.75 25.93 9.25
N ASN A 265 -6.02 26.28 9.34
CA ASN A 265 -7.14 25.32 9.30
C ASN A 265 -7.88 25.36 7.95
N TYR A 266 -7.12 25.63 6.89
CA TYR A 266 -7.59 25.65 5.51
C TYR A 266 -6.46 25.40 4.53
N ALA A 267 -6.78 24.75 3.41
CA ALA A 267 -5.92 24.57 2.26
C ALA A 267 -6.68 24.91 0.97
N ILE A 268 -6.43 26.09 0.42
CA ILE A 268 -7.00 26.58 -0.85
C ILE A 268 -6.06 26.36 -2.04
N ASN A 269 -6.57 26.57 -3.25
CA ASN A 269 -5.86 26.44 -4.51
C ASN A 269 -5.25 25.05 -4.72
N LEU A 270 -5.97 24.02 -4.31
CA LEU A 270 -5.60 22.63 -4.53
C LEU A 270 -5.76 22.29 -6.01
N LYS A 271 -4.83 21.50 -6.50
CA LYS A 271 -4.79 20.97 -7.87
C LYS A 271 -4.32 19.53 -7.80
N GLN A 272 -4.41 18.82 -8.91
CA GLN A 272 -3.78 17.50 -9.03
C GLN A 272 -2.31 17.56 -8.55
N GLU A 273 -1.87 16.52 -7.84
CA GLU A 273 -0.54 16.40 -7.19
C GLU A 273 -0.28 17.34 -6.00
N ALA A 274 -1.26 18.16 -5.61
CA ALA A 274 -1.24 18.77 -4.29
C ALA A 274 -1.50 17.71 -3.21
N GLY A 275 -1.03 18.00 -2.00
CA GLY A 275 -1.34 17.23 -0.81
C GLY A 275 -1.70 18.14 0.35
N VAL A 276 -2.31 17.56 1.37
CA VAL A 276 -2.61 18.24 2.63
C VAL A 276 -2.31 17.29 3.78
N TRP A 277 -1.38 17.67 4.65
CA TRP A 277 -1.25 17.05 5.95
C TRP A 277 -2.28 17.60 6.90
N VAL A 278 -2.88 16.72 7.69
CA VAL A 278 -4.06 17.01 8.51
C VAL A 278 -3.83 16.45 9.90
N GLU A 279 -4.18 17.20 10.95
CA GLU A 279 -4.30 16.68 12.32
C GLU A 279 -5.68 17.05 12.89
N THR A 280 -6.43 16.04 13.32
CA THR A 280 -7.80 16.22 13.80
C THR A 280 -7.84 17.06 15.07
N ALA A 281 -8.94 17.79 15.28
CA ALA A 281 -9.12 18.70 16.41
C ALA A 281 -8.97 18.03 17.80
N ASP A 282 -9.21 16.72 17.87
CA ASP A 282 -9.07 15.91 19.10
C ASP A 282 -7.72 15.21 19.22
N HIS A 283 -6.78 15.49 18.30
CA HIS A 283 -5.45 14.89 18.24
C HIS A 283 -5.44 13.36 18.20
N LYS A 284 -6.54 12.72 17.73
CA LYS A 284 -6.61 11.27 17.59
C LYS A 284 -5.96 10.76 16.32
N TYR A 285 -6.00 11.55 15.25
CA TYR A 285 -5.49 11.14 13.95
C TYR A 285 -4.65 12.21 13.31
N ARG A 286 -3.58 11.76 12.63
CA ARG A 286 -2.96 12.51 11.54
C ARG A 286 -3.29 11.83 10.22
N ALA A 287 -3.42 12.62 9.16
CA ALA A 287 -3.64 12.11 7.83
C ALA A 287 -2.83 12.87 6.79
N TYR A 288 -2.52 12.19 5.71
CA TYR A 288 -2.06 12.81 4.47
C TYR A 288 -3.08 12.54 3.39
N ILE A 289 -3.65 13.62 2.86
CA ILE A 289 -4.61 13.59 1.76
C ILE A 289 -3.89 13.99 0.49
N TYR A 290 -3.89 13.11 -0.49
CA TYR A 290 -3.35 13.34 -1.82
C TYR A 290 -4.47 13.64 -2.83
N ILE A 291 -4.29 14.67 -3.65
CA ILE A 291 -5.25 15.04 -4.70
C ILE A 291 -4.90 14.32 -6.00
N ASN A 292 -5.58 13.21 -6.27
CA ASN A 292 -5.38 12.38 -7.46
C ASN A 292 -5.82 13.08 -8.74
N GLY A 293 -6.87 13.89 -8.68
CA GLY A 293 -7.40 14.62 -9.83
C GLY A 293 -8.48 15.62 -9.44
N VAL A 294 -8.69 16.62 -10.29
CA VAL A 294 -9.69 17.68 -10.10
C VAL A 294 -10.52 17.91 -11.36
N ASN A 295 -11.77 18.32 -11.20
CA ASN A 295 -12.65 18.71 -12.28
C ASN A 295 -13.36 20.02 -11.93
N ASN A 296 -12.96 21.10 -12.59
CA ASN A 296 -13.48 22.45 -12.35
C ASN A 296 -14.94 22.60 -12.78
N THR A 297 -15.36 21.90 -13.84
CA THR A 297 -16.72 21.99 -14.39
C THR A 297 -17.72 21.25 -13.50
N ALA A 298 -17.38 20.03 -13.11
CA ALA A 298 -18.20 19.21 -12.21
C ALA A 298 -18.03 19.60 -10.73
N LYS A 299 -17.05 20.46 -10.42
CA LYS A 299 -16.68 20.88 -9.06
C LYS A 299 -16.35 19.70 -8.16
N THR A 300 -15.65 18.71 -8.70
CA THR A 300 -15.29 17.48 -7.97
C THR A 300 -13.78 17.29 -7.90
N ALA A 301 -13.34 16.48 -6.94
CA ALA A 301 -11.98 15.98 -6.88
C ALA A 301 -11.97 14.50 -6.48
N LEU A 302 -10.94 13.79 -6.91
CA LEU A 302 -10.63 12.45 -6.46
C LEU A 302 -9.45 12.54 -5.51
N ILE A 303 -9.62 12.04 -4.29
CA ILE A 303 -8.58 12.09 -3.24
C ILE A 303 -8.26 10.69 -2.73
N SER A 304 -7.05 10.51 -2.24
CA SER A 304 -6.61 9.31 -1.53
C SER A 304 -5.98 9.71 -0.22
N MET A 305 -6.08 8.88 0.81
CA MET A 305 -5.70 9.24 2.17
C MET A 305 -4.89 8.11 2.81
N LYS A 306 -3.79 8.47 3.46
CA LYS A 306 -3.18 7.69 4.54
C LYS A 306 -3.54 8.32 5.87
N ARG A 307 -3.78 7.51 6.89
CA ARG A 307 -4.11 7.98 8.25
C ARG A 307 -3.33 7.20 9.28
N TYR A 308 -2.80 7.89 10.29
CA TYR A 308 -2.16 7.31 11.45
C TYR A 308 -2.94 7.70 12.72
N ALA A 309 -3.21 6.72 13.58
CA ALA A 309 -3.75 6.97 14.92
C ALA A 309 -2.61 7.33 15.87
N LEU A 310 -2.71 8.51 16.49
CA LEU A 310 -1.70 9.06 17.39
C LEU A 310 -1.64 8.34 18.74
#